data_AF-A0A929QSP0-F1
#
_entry.id   AF-A0A929QSP0-F1
#
_cell.length_a   1.000
_cell.length_b   1.000
_cell.length_c   1.000
_cell.angle_alpha   90.00
_cell.angle_beta   90.00
_cell.angle_gamma   90.00
#
_symmetry.space_group_name_H-M   'P 1'
#
loop_
_entity.id
_entity.type
_entity.pdbx_description
1 polymer ?
#
loop_
_entity_poly.entity_id
_entity_poly.type
_entity_poly.pdbx_seq_one_letter_code
_entity_poly.pdbx_strand_id
1 'polypeptide(L)'
;MKKTLRIVLSSLSLTALLAGPTIALAESSSSESSASSQESTASTESSTDFKAVTEAIKTAASAKEASVTYTNSTPITFGKAPVTETIHAYSLISLKDFTKDLAIPFGGDTQTGAVLVLDVSLKNDSNKDTYITGGFSGSIVGYDKAVSHNNNLLDETKDLAKAVVDAKQVLKAKSELRGFVALTIGGDALKKLNKNGALSFDTLVVLANQGDKITDAIVPTASTILPTSKEGEAKRSAASEFYPDKLTAENWGTKTLISSSTDKQNVKFEGYDVTLNGYQLVDFKPNEDQASRFEKLKGGVVVLTAEITVKNNGKVALNARQTAGNLVFNDQLKLMHEGMVEVEPAKDKEVVEPGQEYTYHLAFVYSKDDYDLYKDRSLTLNVNLYDKDFKSLTKSGDITFQLKK
;
A
#
# COMPACT_ATOMS: atom_id res chain seq x y z
N MET A 1 5.45 -29.26 45.63
CA MET A 1 6.51 -30.28 45.41
C MET A 1 5.89 -31.52 44.78
N LYS A 2 6.50 -32.05 43.70
CA LYS A 2 6.22 -33.31 42.95
C LYS A 2 4.89 -33.32 42.15
N LYS A 3 4.93 -33.10 40.82
CA LYS A 3 5.12 -34.09 39.69
C LYS A 3 4.08 -35.22 39.76
N THR A 4 3.27 -35.54 38.75
CA THR A 4 3.65 -35.85 37.36
C THR A 4 2.38 -35.94 36.49
N LEU A 5 2.35 -35.29 35.31
CA LEU A 5 1.34 -35.50 34.28
C LEU A 5 1.96 -36.40 33.19
N ARG A 6 1.35 -37.56 32.93
CA ARG A 6 1.71 -38.48 31.84
C ARG A 6 0.96 -38.06 30.58
N ILE A 7 1.68 -37.77 29.50
CA ILE A 7 1.10 -37.66 28.16
C ILE A 7 1.52 -38.89 27.35
N VAL A 8 0.53 -39.42 26.65
CA VAL A 8 0.50 -40.67 25.89
C VAL A 8 1.21 -40.49 24.56
N LEU A 9 2.10 -41.43 24.24
CA LEU A 9 2.69 -41.63 22.92
C LEU A 9 1.88 -42.71 22.20
N SER A 10 1.32 -42.44 21.02
CA SER A 10 0.69 -43.46 20.17
C SER A 10 1.26 -43.43 18.76
N SER A 11 2.13 -44.41 18.54
CA SER A 11 2.64 -45.05 17.32
C SER A 11 2.02 -44.67 15.98
N LEU A 12 2.87 -44.22 15.05
CA LEU A 12 2.70 -44.43 13.60
C LEU A 12 3.14 -45.85 13.24
N SER A 13 2.25 -46.61 12.61
CA SER A 13 2.52 -47.92 12.02
C SER A 13 3.07 -47.77 10.60
N LEU A 14 4.25 -48.34 10.41
CA LEU A 14 4.94 -48.54 9.13
C LEU A 14 4.50 -49.90 8.55
N THR A 15 4.13 -49.95 7.27
CA THR A 15 3.98 -51.22 6.53
C THR A 15 4.80 -51.13 5.26
N ALA A 16 5.77 -52.05 5.14
CA ALA A 16 6.65 -52.20 3.98
C ALA A 16 6.16 -53.36 3.10
N LEU A 17 6.36 -53.25 1.78
CA LEU A 17 6.48 -54.43 0.90
C LEU A 17 7.38 -54.16 -0.33
N LEU A 18 8.62 -54.61 -0.20
CA LEU A 18 9.54 -55.31 -1.12
C LEU A 18 9.33 -55.30 -2.66
N ALA A 19 10.38 -54.94 -3.41
CA ALA A 19 11.16 -55.81 -4.33
C ALA A 19 12.31 -55.03 -5.04
N GLY A 20 13.54 -55.56 -5.01
CA GLY A 20 14.77 -54.99 -5.64
C GLY A 20 15.01 -55.44 -7.10
N PRO A 21 16.26 -55.48 -7.66
CA PRO A 21 17.57 -55.39 -6.97
C PRO A 21 18.71 -54.55 -7.64
N THR A 22 19.73 -54.26 -6.81
CA THR A 22 21.21 -54.23 -7.04
C THR A 22 21.88 -53.14 -7.91
N ILE A 23 22.84 -52.39 -7.29
CA ILE A 23 24.31 -52.51 -7.47
C ILE A 23 25.09 -51.80 -6.30
N ALA A 24 26.16 -52.48 -5.85
CA ALA A 24 27.30 -52.27 -4.90
C ALA A 24 27.63 -50.87 -4.30
N LEU A 25 27.84 -50.73 -2.95
CA LEU A 25 29.11 -50.76 -2.13
C LEU A 25 30.16 -49.69 -2.53
N ALA A 26 30.84 -48.89 -1.68
CA ALA A 26 31.11 -48.75 -0.24
C ALA A 26 31.43 -47.23 0.01
N GLU A 27 31.58 -46.61 1.18
CA GLU A 27 32.38 -46.92 2.38
C GLU A 27 32.05 -45.94 3.53
N SER A 28 32.46 -46.30 4.75
CA SER A 28 32.07 -45.77 6.07
C SER A 28 32.82 -44.49 6.51
N SER A 29 32.14 -43.58 7.24
CA SER A 29 32.72 -42.98 8.46
C SER A 29 31.67 -42.31 9.37
N SER A 30 31.82 -42.62 10.65
CA SER A 30 31.08 -42.17 11.84
C SER A 30 31.27 -40.67 12.13
N SER A 31 30.20 -39.95 12.54
CA SER A 31 30.04 -39.34 13.89
C SER A 31 28.93 -38.27 13.95
N GLU A 32 28.09 -38.42 14.98
CA GLU A 32 27.26 -37.44 15.71
C GLU A 32 26.84 -36.12 15.02
N SER A 33 25.54 -36.02 14.68
CA SER A 33 24.89 -34.74 14.41
C SER A 33 23.91 -34.40 15.55
N SER A 34 24.36 -33.52 16.44
CA SER A 34 23.51 -32.82 17.41
C SER A 34 22.49 -31.94 16.68
N ALA A 35 21.23 -32.07 17.08
CA ALA A 35 20.15 -31.21 16.62
C ALA A 35 20.37 -29.77 17.09
N SER A 36 20.52 -28.85 16.14
CA SER A 36 20.46 -27.41 16.36
C SER A 36 19.29 -26.86 15.56
N SER A 37 18.30 -26.34 16.28
CA SER A 37 17.18 -25.57 15.78
C SER A 37 17.70 -24.29 15.12
N GLN A 38 17.63 -24.21 13.79
CA GLN A 38 17.86 -22.97 13.05
C GLN A 38 16.61 -22.09 13.11
N GLU A 39 16.62 -21.22 14.11
CA GLU A 39 15.90 -19.95 14.12
C GLU A 39 16.30 -19.17 12.84
N SER A 40 15.36 -19.02 11.93
CA SER A 40 15.56 -18.28 10.68
C SER A 40 15.44 -16.79 10.96
N THR A 41 16.53 -16.19 11.44
CA THR A 41 16.76 -14.75 11.37
C THR A 41 17.48 -14.42 10.06
N ALA A 42 16.72 -14.12 9.03
CA ALA A 42 17.23 -13.46 7.83
C ALA A 42 16.67 -12.03 7.78
N SER A 43 17.18 -11.17 8.67
CA SER A 43 17.12 -9.73 8.48
C SER A 43 18.15 -9.38 7.40
N THR A 44 17.72 -9.24 6.15
CA THR A 44 18.58 -8.69 5.11
C THR A 44 18.65 -7.18 5.32
N GLU A 45 19.59 -6.71 6.14
CA GLU A 45 19.91 -5.29 6.26
C GLU A 45 20.37 -4.77 4.89
N SER A 46 19.65 -3.81 4.33
CA SER A 46 20.15 -2.99 3.22
C SER A 46 21.42 -2.23 3.68
N SER A 47 22.52 -2.34 2.92
CA SER A 47 23.84 -1.78 3.25
C SER A 47 23.97 -0.26 3.05
N THR A 48 22.87 0.50 3.06
CA THR A 48 22.87 1.93 2.74
C THR A 48 23.46 2.73 3.92
N ASP A 49 24.62 3.36 3.70
CA ASP A 49 25.29 4.17 4.72
C ASP A 49 24.68 5.57 4.83
N PHE A 50 23.58 5.68 5.58
CA PHE A 50 22.95 6.98 5.86
C PHE A 50 23.78 7.92 6.72
N LYS A 51 24.85 7.44 7.38
CA LYS A 51 25.72 8.32 8.16
C LYS A 51 26.51 9.23 7.23
N ALA A 52 27.11 8.67 6.17
CA ALA A 52 27.81 9.46 5.16
C ALA A 52 26.88 10.46 4.46
N VAL A 53 25.65 10.04 4.14
CA VAL A 53 24.64 10.91 3.52
C VAL A 53 24.20 12.03 4.46
N THR A 54 24.06 11.74 5.76
CA THR A 54 23.71 12.74 6.79
C THR A 54 24.78 13.83 6.90
N GLU A 55 26.07 13.46 6.92
CA GLU A 55 27.16 14.44 6.98
C GLU A 55 27.24 15.29 5.70
N ALA A 56 26.98 14.68 4.53
CA ALA A 56 26.92 15.41 3.27
C ALA A 56 25.77 16.43 3.27
N ILE A 57 24.57 16.03 3.70
CA ILE A 57 23.41 16.93 3.83
C ILE A 57 23.68 18.05 4.83
N LYS A 58 24.27 17.73 5.99
CA LYS A 58 24.65 18.72 6.99
C LYS A 58 25.57 19.79 6.40
N THR A 59 26.57 19.35 5.65
CA THR A 59 27.55 20.22 5.00
C THR A 59 26.89 21.07 3.91
N ALA A 60 26.12 20.45 3.01
CA ALA A 60 25.42 21.13 1.93
C ALA A 60 24.41 22.18 2.46
N ALA A 61 23.71 21.86 3.55
CA ALA A 61 22.78 22.77 4.20
C ALA A 61 23.45 23.83 5.09
N SER A 62 24.77 23.72 5.32
CA SER A 62 25.47 24.50 6.35
C SER A 62 24.75 24.45 7.70
N ALA A 63 24.20 23.27 8.05
CA ALA A 63 23.42 23.08 9.26
C ALA A 63 24.33 22.93 10.48
N LYS A 64 23.96 23.58 11.58
CA LYS A 64 24.66 23.42 12.86
C LYS A 64 24.55 21.99 13.40
N GLU A 65 23.34 21.43 13.33
CA GLU A 65 23.04 20.07 13.76
C GLU A 65 22.33 19.30 12.65
N ALA A 66 22.74 18.05 12.46
CA ALA A 66 22.02 17.06 11.66
C ALA A 66 22.05 15.72 12.39
N SER A 67 20.91 15.03 12.47
CA SER A 67 20.85 13.70 13.07
C SER A 67 19.76 12.85 12.44
N VAL A 68 20.06 11.55 12.28
CA VAL A 68 19.06 10.56 11.88
C VAL A 68 18.08 10.36 13.03
N THR A 69 16.79 10.56 12.76
CA THR A 69 15.71 10.33 13.73
C THR A 69 14.89 9.08 13.43
N TYR A 70 14.97 8.58 12.20
CA TYR A 70 14.32 7.33 11.81
C TYR A 70 15.04 6.71 10.62
N THR A 71 15.06 5.37 10.58
CA THR A 71 15.57 4.58 9.45
C THR A 71 14.67 3.37 9.23
N ASN A 72 14.40 3.08 7.96
CA ASN A 72 13.79 1.84 7.50
C ASN A 72 14.70 1.20 6.45
N SER A 73 15.05 -0.05 6.67
CA SER A 73 15.96 -0.83 5.82
C SER A 73 15.27 -1.98 5.09
N THR A 74 13.93 -2.02 5.13
CA THR A 74 13.13 -3.05 4.47
C THR A 74 12.83 -2.59 3.05
N PRO A 75 13.30 -3.30 2.00
CA PRO A 75 13.06 -2.88 0.63
C PRO A 75 11.58 -2.91 0.26
N ILE A 76 11.14 -1.91 -0.52
CA ILE A 76 9.80 -1.81 -1.09
C ILE A 76 9.93 -1.76 -2.61
N THR A 77 9.32 -2.72 -3.31
CA THR A 77 9.41 -2.82 -4.77
C THR A 77 8.05 -2.56 -5.42
N PHE A 78 8.06 -1.71 -6.45
CA PHE A 78 6.92 -1.34 -7.28
C PHE A 78 7.13 -1.84 -8.72
N GLY A 79 6.02 -1.97 -9.45
CA GLY A 79 6.03 -2.54 -10.79
C GLY A 79 6.12 -4.07 -10.78
N LYS A 80 6.40 -4.63 -11.95
CA LYS A 80 6.58 -6.07 -12.14
C LYS A 80 7.68 -6.29 -13.15
N ALA A 81 8.40 -7.41 -13.01
CA ALA A 81 9.37 -7.81 -14.02
C ALA A 81 8.74 -7.72 -15.43
N PRO A 82 9.48 -7.19 -16.42
CA PRO A 82 10.91 -6.89 -16.37
C PRO A 82 11.30 -5.46 -15.91
N VAL A 83 10.37 -4.61 -15.49
CA VAL A 83 10.67 -3.22 -15.12
C VAL A 83 10.16 -2.91 -13.71
N THR A 84 11.08 -2.54 -12.81
CA THR A 84 10.76 -2.34 -11.40
C THR A 84 11.41 -1.08 -10.85
N GLU A 85 10.72 -0.44 -9.90
CA GLU A 85 11.29 0.57 -9.01
C GLU A 85 11.43 -0.03 -7.62
N THR A 86 12.57 0.18 -6.96
CA THR A 86 12.81 -0.33 -5.61
C THR A 86 13.33 0.79 -4.72
N ILE A 87 12.64 1.06 -3.62
CA ILE A 87 13.17 1.79 -2.47
C ILE A 87 13.92 0.76 -1.63
N HIS A 88 15.25 0.79 -1.62
CA HIS A 88 16.07 -0.16 -0.85
C HIS A 88 16.01 0.13 0.64
N ALA A 89 16.07 1.42 0.98
CA ALA A 89 16.04 1.92 2.34
C ALA A 89 15.69 3.42 2.34
N TYR A 90 15.31 3.95 3.50
CA TYR A 90 15.15 5.39 3.67
C TYR A 90 15.39 5.83 5.12
N SER A 91 15.78 7.10 5.30
CA SER A 91 16.00 7.71 6.61
C SER A 91 15.43 9.13 6.69
N LEU A 92 14.90 9.48 7.86
CA LEU A 92 14.54 10.86 8.21
C LEU A 92 15.71 11.49 8.96
N ILE A 93 16.24 12.59 8.42
CA ILE A 93 17.34 13.35 8.99
C ILE A 93 16.81 14.69 9.47
N SER A 94 16.85 14.94 10.77
CA SER A 94 16.49 16.25 11.34
C SER A 94 17.64 17.23 11.18
N LEU A 95 17.32 18.47 10.84
CA LEU A 95 18.25 19.59 10.70
C LEU A 95 17.89 20.72 11.67
N LYS A 96 18.90 21.38 12.23
CA LYS A 96 18.73 22.63 12.97
C LYS A 96 19.73 23.70 12.54
N ASP A 97 19.26 24.94 12.57
CA ASP A 97 20.02 26.16 12.25
C ASP A 97 20.83 26.01 10.96
N PHE A 98 20.14 26.01 9.81
CA PHE A 98 20.74 25.85 8.47
C PHE A 98 20.63 27.12 7.62
N THR A 99 21.33 27.13 6.48
CA THR A 99 21.47 28.34 5.64
C THR A 99 20.12 28.90 5.19
N LYS A 100 20.03 30.24 5.12
CA LYS A 100 18.87 30.96 4.56
C LYS A 100 18.66 30.69 3.07
N ASP A 101 19.69 30.22 2.35
CA ASP A 101 19.56 29.85 0.94
C ASP A 101 18.58 28.69 0.75
N LEU A 102 18.36 27.89 1.80
CA LEU A 102 17.39 26.80 1.84
C LEU A 102 16.03 27.22 2.42
N ALA A 103 15.78 28.51 2.64
CA ALA A 103 14.49 28.95 3.18
C ALA A 103 13.32 28.54 2.27
N ILE A 104 13.42 28.71 0.95
CA ILE A 104 12.35 28.36 0.00
C ILE A 104 12.00 26.84 0.07
N PRO A 105 12.94 25.90 -0.10
CA PRO A 105 12.63 24.47 -0.06
C PRO A 105 12.15 23.97 1.31
N PHE A 106 12.40 24.71 2.40
CA PHE A 106 11.90 24.41 3.74
C PHE A 106 10.72 25.30 4.17
N GLY A 107 10.05 25.97 3.24
CA GLY A 107 8.81 26.71 3.51
C GLY A 107 8.99 27.98 4.35
N GLY A 108 10.19 28.55 4.36
CA GLY A 108 10.55 29.80 5.05
C GLY A 108 11.19 29.61 6.42
N ASP A 109 11.18 28.39 6.97
CA ASP A 109 11.82 28.06 8.26
C ASP A 109 13.19 27.44 8.04
N THR A 110 14.24 28.04 8.61
CA THR A 110 15.60 27.49 8.59
C THR A 110 16.17 27.20 9.98
N GLN A 111 15.33 27.29 11.02
CA GLN A 111 15.70 26.94 12.39
C GLN A 111 15.48 25.45 12.63
N THR A 112 14.37 24.90 12.12
CA THR A 112 14.04 23.48 12.26
C THR A 112 13.46 22.94 10.95
N GLY A 113 13.97 21.78 10.53
CA GLY A 113 13.46 21.06 9.37
C GLY A 113 13.92 19.61 9.38
N ALA A 114 13.51 18.85 8.39
CA ALA A 114 14.01 17.51 8.15
C ALA A 114 14.18 17.23 6.65
N VAL A 115 14.97 16.21 6.35
CA VAL A 115 15.14 15.67 5.01
C VAL A 115 14.81 14.19 5.07
N LEU A 116 13.81 13.76 4.29
CA LEU A 116 13.58 12.33 4.05
C LEU A 116 14.45 11.91 2.87
N VAL A 117 15.40 11.02 3.11
CA VAL A 117 16.31 10.50 2.09
C VAL A 117 15.97 9.07 1.77
N LEU A 118 15.76 8.77 0.50
CA LEU A 118 15.46 7.43 -0.01
C LEU A 118 16.60 6.95 -0.91
N ASP A 119 17.03 5.69 -0.77
CA ASP A 119 17.91 4.98 -1.71
C ASP A 119 17.02 4.21 -2.69
N VAL A 120 17.00 4.65 -3.95
CA VAL A 120 16.04 4.19 -4.95
C VAL A 120 16.75 3.69 -6.20
N SER A 121 16.27 2.59 -6.77
CA SER A 121 16.69 2.10 -8.09
C SER A 121 15.54 1.91 -9.06
N LEU A 122 15.77 2.24 -10.33
CA LEU A 122 14.92 1.91 -11.46
C LEU A 122 15.65 0.88 -12.32
N LYS A 123 15.07 -0.31 -12.45
CA LYS A 123 15.69 -1.43 -13.16
C LYS A 123 14.85 -1.83 -14.36
N ASN A 124 15.50 -2.02 -15.51
CA ASN A 124 14.89 -2.53 -16.74
C ASN A 124 15.63 -3.77 -17.22
N ASP A 125 15.13 -4.94 -16.85
CA ASP A 125 15.62 -6.24 -17.29
C ASP A 125 15.05 -6.65 -18.66
N SER A 126 14.32 -5.78 -19.36
CA SER A 126 13.74 -6.10 -20.66
C SER A 126 14.78 -5.96 -21.78
N ASN A 127 14.37 -6.26 -23.01
CA ASN A 127 15.17 -6.06 -24.22
C ASN A 127 14.82 -4.74 -24.95
N LYS A 128 13.99 -3.89 -24.34
CA LYS A 128 13.57 -2.60 -24.90
C LYS A 128 13.83 -1.49 -23.91
N ASP A 129 14.11 -0.30 -24.42
CA ASP A 129 14.19 0.90 -23.61
C ASP A 129 12.79 1.25 -23.06
N THR A 130 12.77 1.88 -21.89
CA THR A 130 11.57 2.49 -21.31
C THR A 130 11.82 3.96 -20.99
N TYR A 131 10.75 4.70 -20.74
CA TYR A 131 10.78 6.15 -20.63
C TYR A 131 10.30 6.60 -19.26
N ILE A 132 11.08 7.43 -18.60
CA ILE A 132 10.80 7.93 -17.26
C ILE A 132 10.17 9.32 -17.37
N THR A 133 9.13 9.58 -16.60
CA THR A 133 8.54 10.91 -16.49
C THR A 133 8.09 11.19 -15.05
N GLY A 134 7.80 12.45 -14.76
CA GLY A 134 7.51 12.94 -13.42
C GLY A 134 8.76 13.35 -12.64
N GLY A 135 8.57 13.61 -11.36
CA GLY A 135 9.62 13.98 -10.42
C GLY A 135 9.31 13.39 -9.05
N PHE A 136 10.27 13.51 -8.14
CA PHE A 136 10.13 12.98 -6.80
C PHE A 136 9.42 13.97 -5.88
N SER A 137 8.24 13.57 -5.41
CA SER A 137 7.45 14.32 -4.46
C SER A 137 6.81 13.41 -3.42
N GLY A 138 6.24 14.05 -2.40
CA GLY A 138 5.33 13.39 -1.48
C GLY A 138 4.38 14.37 -0.85
N SER A 139 3.42 13.85 -0.11
CA SER A 139 2.45 14.61 0.66
C SER A 139 2.42 14.14 2.11
N ILE A 140 2.04 15.07 2.99
CA ILE A 140 1.92 14.83 4.43
C ILE A 140 0.49 15.20 4.81
N VAL A 141 -0.20 14.30 5.53
CA VAL A 141 -1.57 14.56 5.97
C VAL A 141 -1.62 15.84 6.80
N GLY A 142 -2.55 16.74 6.48
CA GLY A 142 -2.70 18.04 7.14
C GLY A 142 -1.71 19.11 6.68
N TYR A 143 -0.92 18.85 5.64
CA TYR A 143 -0.06 19.84 4.98
C TYR A 143 -0.53 20.02 3.53
N ASP A 144 -0.72 21.28 3.11
CA ASP A 144 -1.38 21.66 1.86
C ASP A 144 -0.45 21.70 0.64
N LYS A 145 0.87 21.55 0.87
CA LYS A 145 1.89 21.57 -0.19
C LYS A 145 2.56 20.21 -0.30
N ALA A 146 3.00 19.88 -1.51
CA ALA A 146 3.89 18.74 -1.70
C ALA A 146 5.27 19.05 -1.10
N VAL A 147 5.87 18.04 -0.48
CA VAL A 147 7.32 18.05 -0.23
C VAL A 147 8.00 17.49 -1.46
N SER A 148 9.07 18.14 -1.92
CA SER A 148 9.69 17.82 -3.20
C SER A 148 11.18 17.58 -3.02
N HIS A 149 11.75 16.87 -3.99
CA HIS A 149 13.18 16.64 -4.01
C HIS A 149 13.98 17.94 -4.19
N ASN A 150 15.08 18.05 -3.45
CA ASN A 150 16.05 19.13 -3.56
C ASN A 150 17.44 18.58 -3.90
N ASN A 151 17.90 18.90 -5.10
CA ASN A 151 19.20 18.48 -5.64
C ASN A 151 20.40 19.19 -4.98
N ASN A 152 20.19 20.34 -4.34
CA ASN A 152 21.28 21.07 -3.65
C ASN A 152 21.73 20.38 -2.34
N LEU A 153 21.06 19.32 -1.92
CA LEU A 153 21.37 18.59 -0.68
C LEU A 153 22.17 17.30 -0.93
N LEU A 154 22.35 16.89 -2.17
CA LEU A 154 23.03 15.66 -2.56
C LEU A 154 24.22 15.96 -3.46
N ASP A 155 25.18 15.04 -3.47
CA ASP A 155 26.20 14.99 -4.52
C ASP A 155 25.54 14.62 -5.85
N GLU A 156 25.79 15.39 -6.91
CA GLU A 156 25.21 15.17 -8.24
C GLU A 156 25.42 13.74 -8.76
N THR A 157 26.54 13.10 -8.43
CA THR A 157 26.86 11.73 -8.87
C THR A 157 26.04 10.66 -8.15
N LYS A 158 25.43 11.03 -7.02
CA LYS A 158 24.60 10.15 -6.19
C LYS A 158 23.12 10.51 -6.24
N ASP A 159 22.76 11.60 -6.90
CA ASP A 159 21.39 12.08 -7.03
C ASP A 159 20.66 11.32 -8.14
N LEU A 160 19.56 10.63 -7.79
CA LEU A 160 18.79 9.86 -8.77
C LEU A 160 18.08 10.77 -9.79
N ALA A 161 17.57 11.94 -9.38
CA ALA A 161 16.94 12.87 -10.32
C ALA A 161 17.95 13.35 -11.36
N LYS A 162 19.19 13.63 -10.93
CA LYS A 162 20.29 13.97 -11.84
C LYS A 162 20.63 12.81 -12.78
N ALA A 163 20.72 11.58 -12.26
CA ALA A 163 20.96 10.40 -13.08
C ALA A 163 19.87 10.18 -14.16
N VAL A 164 18.60 10.40 -13.82
CA VAL A 164 17.47 10.33 -14.78
C VAL A 164 17.59 11.41 -15.85
N VAL A 165 17.95 12.64 -15.48
CA VAL A 165 18.16 13.74 -16.43
C VAL A 165 19.35 13.47 -17.35
N ASP A 166 20.46 12.99 -16.82
CA ASP A 166 21.66 12.65 -17.61
C ASP A 166 21.40 11.49 -18.57
N ALA A 167 20.55 10.54 -18.16
CA ALA A 167 20.03 9.47 -19.02
C ALA A 167 18.98 9.95 -20.04
N LYS A 168 18.68 11.25 -20.10
CA LYS A 168 17.67 11.86 -20.97
C LYS A 168 16.30 11.19 -20.84
N GLN A 169 15.91 10.89 -19.60
CA GLN A 169 14.64 10.26 -19.28
C GLN A 169 14.44 8.88 -19.93
N VAL A 170 15.51 8.20 -20.34
CA VAL A 170 15.46 6.86 -20.92
C VAL A 170 16.12 5.86 -19.99
N LEU A 171 15.36 4.88 -19.53
CA LEU A 171 15.89 3.71 -18.84
C LEU A 171 16.21 2.62 -19.87
N LYS A 172 17.49 2.47 -20.18
CA LYS A 172 17.96 1.57 -21.23
C LYS A 172 17.62 0.11 -20.94
N ALA A 173 17.43 -0.67 -22.01
CA ALA A 173 17.34 -2.12 -21.89
C ALA A 173 18.55 -2.69 -21.13
N LYS A 174 18.30 -3.66 -20.24
CA LYS A 174 19.33 -4.32 -19.42
C LYS A 174 20.16 -3.34 -18.58
N SER A 175 19.53 -2.28 -18.07
CA SER A 175 20.20 -1.26 -17.25
C SER A 175 19.48 -0.98 -15.95
N GLU A 176 20.20 -0.33 -15.04
CA GLU A 176 19.69 0.14 -13.77
C GLU A 176 20.19 1.57 -13.53
N LEU A 177 19.30 2.46 -13.09
CA LEU A 177 19.64 3.74 -12.50
C LEU A 177 19.43 3.62 -11.00
N ARG A 178 20.41 4.01 -10.19
CA ARG A 178 20.29 3.99 -8.73
C ARG A 178 20.91 5.25 -8.14
N GLY A 179 20.27 5.79 -7.11
CA GLY A 179 20.75 6.96 -6.40
C GLY A 179 19.85 7.34 -5.24
N PHE A 180 20.16 8.46 -4.62
CA PHE A 180 19.39 9.02 -3.53
C PHE A 180 18.36 10.04 -4.04
N VAL A 181 17.25 10.12 -3.31
CA VAL A 181 16.24 11.16 -3.42
C VAL A 181 16.13 11.84 -2.07
N ALA A 182 16.30 13.15 -2.01
CA ALA A 182 16.20 13.94 -0.77
C ALA A 182 14.99 14.89 -0.80
N LEU A 183 13.94 14.58 -0.05
CA LEU A 183 12.74 15.41 0.08
C LEU A 183 12.88 16.38 1.26
N THR A 184 12.70 17.67 1.03
CA THR A 184 12.80 18.69 2.09
C THR A 184 11.49 18.89 2.83
N ILE A 185 11.57 18.91 4.15
CA ILE A 185 10.43 18.99 5.06
C ILE A 185 10.64 20.18 5.99
N GLY A 186 9.95 21.28 5.71
CA GLY A 186 9.96 22.49 6.54
C GLY A 186 9.34 22.28 7.92
N GLY A 187 9.56 23.21 8.86
CA GLY A 187 9.12 23.09 10.24
C GLY A 187 7.62 22.79 10.42
N ASP A 188 6.74 23.44 9.65
CA ASP A 188 5.30 23.18 9.72
C ASP A 188 4.90 21.81 9.15
N ALA A 189 5.51 21.42 8.03
CA ALA A 189 5.33 20.09 7.46
C ALA A 189 5.84 19.00 8.42
N LEU A 190 6.97 19.25 9.10
CA LEU A 190 7.57 18.35 10.07
C LEU A 190 6.67 18.16 11.30
N LYS A 191 6.01 19.21 11.80
CA LYS A 191 5.00 19.09 12.87
C LYS A 191 3.87 18.14 12.47
N LYS A 192 3.35 18.28 11.24
CA LYS A 192 2.31 17.39 10.69
C LYS A 192 2.81 15.96 10.48
N LEU A 193 4.03 15.81 9.98
CA LEU A 193 4.67 14.50 9.80
C LEU A 193 4.82 13.77 11.14
N ASN A 194 5.33 14.46 12.18
CA ASN A 194 5.50 13.87 13.50
C ASN A 194 4.17 13.46 14.12
N LYS A 195 3.10 14.24 13.90
CA LYS A 195 1.75 13.95 14.37
C LYS A 195 1.12 12.74 13.67
N ASN A 196 1.23 12.69 12.34
CA ASN A 196 0.57 11.67 11.51
C ASN A 196 1.44 10.41 11.29
N GLY A 197 2.74 10.50 11.55
CA GLY A 197 3.70 9.40 11.63
C GLY A 197 4.17 8.84 10.27
N ALA A 198 3.73 9.41 9.16
CA ALA A 198 4.08 8.91 7.83
C ALA A 198 3.96 9.98 6.74
N LEU A 199 4.69 9.77 5.66
CA LEU A 199 4.66 10.54 4.42
C LEU A 199 4.12 9.65 3.29
N SER A 200 3.28 10.21 2.41
CA SER A 200 2.89 9.54 1.17
C SER A 200 3.87 9.94 0.07
N PHE A 201 4.59 8.97 -0.50
CA PHE A 201 5.62 9.19 -1.50
C PHE A 201 5.10 8.83 -2.89
N ASP A 202 5.36 9.70 -3.87
CA ASP A 202 5.00 9.47 -5.26
C ASP A 202 6.17 8.79 -5.98
N THR A 203 5.92 7.60 -6.51
CA THR A 203 6.86 6.84 -7.33
C THR A 203 7.07 7.51 -8.69
N LEU A 204 8.16 7.15 -9.37
CA LEU A 204 8.36 7.63 -10.74
C LEU A 204 7.41 6.94 -11.71
N VAL A 205 7.03 7.67 -12.76
CA VAL A 205 6.21 7.12 -13.83
C VAL A 205 7.15 6.53 -14.88
N VAL A 206 7.06 5.21 -15.09
CA VAL A 206 7.84 4.52 -16.13
C VAL A 206 6.90 4.01 -17.22
N LEU A 207 7.11 4.48 -18.44
CA LEU A 207 6.28 4.22 -19.63
C LEU A 207 6.99 3.28 -20.60
N ALA A 208 6.20 2.51 -21.36
CA ALA A 208 6.74 1.63 -22.39
C ALA A 208 7.31 2.43 -23.57
N ASN A 209 6.61 3.49 -24.00
CA ASN A 209 7.03 4.36 -25.09
C ASN A 209 6.97 5.84 -24.70
N GLN A 210 7.73 6.66 -25.41
CA GLN A 210 7.71 8.10 -25.24
C GLN A 210 6.34 8.66 -25.67
N GLY A 211 5.71 9.44 -24.79
CA GLY A 211 4.41 10.06 -25.07
C GLY A 211 3.20 9.18 -24.75
N ASP A 212 3.40 7.97 -24.25
CA ASP A 212 2.32 7.17 -23.68
C ASP A 212 1.64 7.93 -22.53
N LYS A 213 0.37 7.63 -22.28
CA LYS A 213 -0.36 8.27 -21.18
C LYS A 213 0.22 7.76 -19.86
N ILE A 214 0.27 8.64 -18.85
CA ILE A 214 0.66 8.27 -17.47
C ILE A 214 -0.19 7.12 -16.92
N THR A 215 -1.40 6.97 -17.45
CA THR A 215 -2.36 5.91 -17.10
C THR A 215 -1.92 4.51 -17.51
N ASP A 216 -0.96 4.43 -18.44
CA ASP A 216 -0.47 3.20 -19.05
C ASP A 216 0.93 2.85 -18.51
N ALA A 217 1.29 3.43 -17.36
CA ALA A 217 2.60 3.24 -16.74
C ALA A 217 2.83 1.79 -16.30
N ILE A 218 4.05 1.31 -16.53
CA ILE A 218 4.53 -0.01 -16.15
C ILE A 218 4.71 -0.10 -14.63
N VAL A 219 5.25 0.96 -14.02
CA VAL A 219 5.33 1.13 -12.57
C VAL A 219 4.04 1.82 -12.09
N PRO A 220 3.36 1.31 -11.04
CA PRO A 220 2.16 1.93 -10.51
C PRO A 220 2.38 3.41 -10.15
N THR A 221 1.42 4.25 -10.51
CA THR A 221 1.41 5.68 -10.19
C THR A 221 0.77 5.99 -8.83
N ALA A 222 0.31 4.97 -8.11
CA ALA A 222 -0.29 5.15 -6.80
C ALA A 222 0.81 5.43 -5.78
N SER A 223 0.62 6.48 -4.97
CA SER A 223 1.55 6.82 -3.90
C SER A 223 1.65 5.70 -2.86
N THR A 224 2.79 5.65 -2.18
CA THR A 224 3.07 4.68 -1.13
C THR A 224 3.25 5.38 0.22
N ILE A 225 2.69 4.82 1.29
CA ILE A 225 2.89 5.37 2.64
C ILE A 225 4.23 4.87 3.18
N LEU A 226 5.11 5.81 3.50
CA LEU A 226 6.39 5.61 4.17
C LEU A 226 6.26 6.04 5.64
N PRO A 227 6.20 5.10 6.61
CA PRO A 227 6.31 5.43 8.01
C PRO A 227 7.61 6.16 8.31
N THR A 228 7.56 7.20 9.14
CA THR A 228 8.75 7.99 9.53
C THR A 228 9.02 7.94 11.03
N SER A 229 8.37 7.01 11.74
CA SER A 229 8.56 6.74 13.15
C SER A 229 8.10 5.32 13.49
N LYS A 230 8.49 4.80 14.66
CA LYS A 230 8.03 3.49 15.15
C LYS A 230 6.52 3.46 15.41
N GLU A 231 5.94 4.56 15.86
CA GLU A 231 4.49 4.69 15.98
C GLU A 231 3.80 4.66 14.61
N GLY A 232 4.40 5.31 13.60
CA GLY A 232 3.95 5.26 12.21
C GLY A 232 3.97 3.83 11.64
N GLU A 233 5.02 3.05 11.92
CA GLU A 233 5.12 1.64 11.53
C GLU A 233 3.97 0.82 12.14
N ALA A 234 3.73 0.98 13.45
CA ALA A 234 2.66 0.28 14.14
C ALA A 234 1.28 0.64 13.58
N LYS A 235 1.02 1.93 13.32
CA LYS A 235 -0.22 2.40 12.66
C LYS A 235 -0.37 1.78 11.28
N ARG A 236 0.70 1.72 10.48
CA ARG A 236 0.67 1.14 9.13
C ARG A 236 0.43 -0.37 9.16
N SER A 237 1.07 -1.08 10.10
CA SER A 237 0.86 -2.51 10.30
C SER A 237 -0.60 -2.79 10.67
N ALA A 238 -1.17 -2.07 11.64
CA ALA A 238 -2.57 -2.22 12.01
C ALA A 238 -3.52 -1.90 10.84
N ALA A 239 -3.21 -0.89 10.02
CA ALA A 239 -4.01 -0.54 8.85
C ALA A 239 -4.04 -1.66 7.78
N SER A 240 -3.03 -2.54 7.73
CA SER A 240 -2.96 -3.64 6.77
C SER A 240 -3.90 -4.82 7.06
N GLU A 241 -4.48 -4.87 8.27
CA GLU A 241 -5.46 -5.89 8.65
C GLU A 241 -6.86 -5.61 8.08
N PHE A 242 -7.08 -4.40 7.57
CA PHE A 242 -8.35 -3.97 7.02
C PHE A 242 -8.36 -4.03 5.50
N TYR A 243 -9.54 -4.21 4.91
CA TYR A 243 -9.72 -4.09 3.47
C TYR A 243 -9.25 -2.71 2.97
N PRO A 244 -8.60 -2.67 1.80
CA PRO A 244 -8.02 -1.46 1.27
C PRO A 244 -9.11 -0.44 0.93
N ASP A 245 -8.94 0.78 1.44
CA ASP A 245 -9.75 1.93 1.11
C ASP A 245 -8.92 3.21 1.33
N LYS A 246 -9.43 4.38 0.95
CA LYS A 246 -8.72 5.66 1.12
C LYS A 246 -8.44 5.98 2.58
N LEU A 247 -9.25 5.50 3.51
CA LEU A 247 -9.04 5.77 4.94
C LEU A 247 -7.71 5.20 5.43
N THR A 248 -7.33 4.01 4.94
CA THR A 248 -6.03 3.38 5.23
C THR A 248 -4.94 3.75 4.23
N ALA A 249 -5.27 3.90 2.94
CA ALA A 249 -4.32 4.20 1.88
C ALA A 249 -3.79 5.64 1.92
N GLU A 250 -4.56 6.58 2.47
CA GLU A 250 -4.18 7.99 2.59
C GLU A 250 -3.98 8.43 4.05
N ASN A 251 -3.96 7.49 5.00
CA ASN A 251 -3.73 7.74 6.43
C ASN A 251 -4.71 8.78 7.04
N TRP A 252 -6.01 8.63 6.78
CA TRP A 252 -7.03 9.59 7.27
C TRP A 252 -7.43 9.39 8.74
N GLY A 253 -7.01 8.29 9.37
CA GLY A 253 -7.35 7.99 10.75
C GLY A 253 -7.07 6.54 11.14
N THR A 254 -7.72 6.10 12.21
CA THR A 254 -7.57 4.75 12.76
C THR A 254 -8.89 3.99 12.68
N LYS A 255 -8.80 2.71 12.29
CA LYS A 255 -9.93 1.78 12.28
C LYS A 255 -9.88 0.85 13.49
N THR A 256 -11.04 0.46 13.99
CA THR A 256 -11.21 -0.60 14.98
C THR A 256 -12.27 -1.55 14.49
N LEU A 257 -11.93 -2.84 14.38
CA LEU A 257 -12.86 -3.85 13.89
C LEU A 257 -14.06 -3.99 14.84
N ILE A 258 -15.27 -3.87 14.31
CA ILE A 258 -16.51 -4.16 15.02
C ILE A 258 -16.92 -5.61 14.75
N SER A 259 -16.99 -5.98 13.48
CA SER A 259 -17.26 -7.35 13.04
C SER A 259 -16.74 -7.58 11.63
N SER A 260 -16.59 -8.84 11.25
CA SER A 260 -16.28 -9.23 9.87
C SER A 260 -16.94 -10.56 9.56
N SER A 261 -17.12 -10.82 8.27
CA SER A 261 -17.45 -12.15 7.76
C SER A 261 -16.61 -12.44 6.54
N THR A 262 -16.24 -13.71 6.38
CA THR A 262 -15.58 -14.27 5.19
C THR A 262 -16.47 -15.28 4.49
N ASP A 263 -17.76 -15.31 4.84
CA ASP A 263 -18.73 -16.22 4.25
C ASP A 263 -18.99 -15.83 2.81
N LYS A 264 -18.48 -16.64 1.89
CA LYS A 264 -18.60 -16.38 0.47
C LYS A 264 -20.02 -16.60 -0.01
N GLN A 265 -20.52 -15.65 -0.79
CA GLN A 265 -21.80 -15.75 -1.47
C GLN A 265 -21.60 -15.47 -2.96
N ASN A 266 -22.36 -16.17 -3.80
CA ASN A 266 -22.20 -16.11 -5.24
C ASN A 266 -23.55 -15.91 -5.90
N VAL A 267 -23.63 -14.96 -6.84
CA VAL A 267 -24.80 -14.67 -7.64
C VAL A 267 -24.39 -14.62 -9.11
N LYS A 268 -25.05 -15.43 -9.93
CA LYS A 268 -24.89 -15.44 -11.37
C LYS A 268 -25.99 -14.61 -12.02
N PHE A 269 -25.60 -13.65 -12.83
CA PHE A 269 -26.52 -12.75 -13.53
C PHE A 269 -26.06 -12.59 -14.98
N GLU A 270 -26.87 -13.01 -15.97
CA GLU A 270 -26.65 -12.76 -17.40
C GLU A 270 -25.21 -12.96 -17.94
N GLY A 271 -24.49 -13.96 -17.42
CA GLY A 271 -23.10 -14.25 -17.81
C GLY A 271 -22.03 -13.61 -16.92
N TYR A 272 -22.42 -12.78 -15.96
CA TYR A 272 -21.55 -12.26 -14.91
C TYR A 272 -21.62 -13.15 -13.67
N ASP A 273 -20.46 -13.52 -13.15
CA ASP A 273 -20.35 -14.28 -11.92
C ASP A 273 -19.86 -13.34 -10.82
N VAL A 274 -20.74 -12.95 -9.90
CA VAL A 274 -20.45 -11.95 -8.85
C VAL A 274 -20.37 -12.65 -7.51
N THR A 275 -19.22 -12.51 -6.87
CA THR A 275 -18.92 -13.15 -5.59
C THR A 275 -18.66 -12.08 -4.53
N LEU A 276 -19.44 -12.13 -3.44
CA LEU A 276 -19.05 -11.50 -2.19
C LEU A 276 -18.03 -12.40 -1.51
N ASN A 277 -16.79 -11.93 -1.36
CA ASN A 277 -15.73 -12.69 -0.68
C ASN A 277 -15.77 -12.52 0.84
N GLY A 278 -16.36 -11.42 1.30
CA GLY A 278 -16.46 -11.07 2.72
C GLY A 278 -16.72 -9.59 2.90
N TYR A 279 -16.93 -9.18 4.15
CA TYR A 279 -17.06 -7.78 4.53
C TYR A 279 -16.41 -7.52 5.90
N GLN A 280 -16.01 -6.27 6.11
CA GLN A 280 -15.56 -5.76 7.40
C GLN A 280 -16.41 -4.56 7.78
N LEU A 281 -16.81 -4.53 9.04
CA LEU A 281 -17.48 -3.40 9.67
C LEU A 281 -16.56 -2.83 10.74
N VAL A 282 -16.27 -1.53 10.65
CA VAL A 282 -15.27 -0.89 11.52
C VAL A 282 -15.81 0.41 12.11
N ASP A 283 -15.37 0.70 13.34
CA ASP A 283 -15.45 2.04 13.92
C ASP A 283 -14.24 2.83 13.38
N PHE A 284 -14.49 4.02 12.85
CA PHE A 284 -13.47 4.87 12.27
C PHE A 284 -13.33 6.16 13.07
N LYS A 285 -12.12 6.41 13.56
CA LYS A 285 -11.75 7.66 14.20
C LYS A 285 -10.86 8.46 13.24
N PRO A 286 -11.38 9.54 12.61
CA PRO A 286 -10.54 10.40 11.78
C PRO A 286 -9.44 11.03 12.63
N ASN A 287 -8.27 11.25 12.02
CA ASN A 287 -7.27 12.11 12.65
C ASN A 287 -7.76 13.57 12.65
N GLU A 288 -7.14 14.41 13.47
CA GLU A 288 -7.56 15.81 13.63
C GLU A 288 -7.55 16.60 12.31
N ASP A 289 -6.62 16.27 11.40
CA ASP A 289 -6.50 16.95 10.09
C ASP A 289 -7.58 16.52 9.09
N GLN A 290 -8.27 15.40 9.31
CA GLN A 290 -9.37 14.89 8.48
C GLN A 290 -10.73 14.96 9.16
N ALA A 291 -10.80 15.34 10.45
CA ALA A 291 -12.02 15.29 11.25
C ALA A 291 -13.18 16.12 10.66
N SER A 292 -12.89 17.29 10.08
CA SER A 292 -13.91 18.15 9.46
C SER A 292 -14.65 17.49 8.30
N ARG A 293 -14.05 16.51 7.61
CA ARG A 293 -14.72 15.76 6.53
C ARG A 293 -15.90 14.93 7.03
N PHE A 294 -15.89 14.57 8.32
CA PHE A 294 -16.86 13.69 8.94
C PHE A 294 -17.75 14.40 9.96
N GLU A 295 -17.66 15.73 10.09
CA GLU A 295 -18.35 16.51 11.13
C GLU A 295 -19.89 16.40 11.07
N LYS A 296 -20.43 16.08 9.89
CA LYS A 296 -21.87 15.92 9.67
C LYS A 296 -22.39 14.55 10.15
N LEU A 297 -21.50 13.60 10.44
CA LEU A 297 -21.86 12.27 10.94
C LEU A 297 -21.98 12.30 12.46
N LYS A 298 -23.18 12.03 12.96
CA LYS A 298 -23.49 12.08 14.39
C LYS A 298 -22.93 10.87 15.13
N GLY A 299 -22.48 11.08 16.37
CA GLY A 299 -22.03 10.01 17.27
C GLY A 299 -20.70 9.33 16.88
N GLY A 300 -20.13 9.63 15.72
CA GLY A 300 -18.92 8.99 15.18
C GLY A 300 -19.11 8.46 13.77
N VAL A 301 -18.10 7.75 13.26
CA VAL A 301 -18.08 7.24 11.88
C VAL A 301 -17.98 5.72 11.91
N VAL A 302 -18.90 5.05 11.22
CA VAL A 302 -18.84 3.61 10.99
C VAL A 302 -18.68 3.37 9.49
N VAL A 303 -17.83 2.40 9.15
CA VAL A 303 -17.53 2.07 7.75
C VAL A 303 -17.72 0.58 7.53
N LEU A 304 -18.54 0.24 6.54
CA LEU A 304 -18.64 -1.12 6.02
C LEU A 304 -17.90 -1.21 4.69
N THR A 305 -16.94 -2.10 4.60
CA THR A 305 -16.22 -2.39 3.35
C THR A 305 -16.48 -3.84 2.94
N ALA A 306 -17.06 -4.04 1.75
CA ALA A 306 -17.35 -5.36 1.18
C ALA A 306 -16.43 -5.65 -0.01
N GLU A 307 -15.82 -6.83 -0.03
CA GLU A 307 -14.96 -7.27 -1.13
C GLU A 307 -15.77 -8.07 -2.15
N ILE A 308 -15.88 -7.54 -3.36
CA ILE A 308 -16.62 -8.15 -4.47
C ILE A 308 -15.64 -8.56 -5.57
N THR A 309 -15.73 -9.80 -6.03
CA THR A 309 -15.09 -10.26 -7.26
C THR A 309 -16.14 -10.45 -8.34
N VAL A 310 -15.88 -9.91 -9.53
CA VAL A 310 -16.74 -10.08 -10.71
C VAL A 310 -15.92 -10.75 -11.81
N LYS A 311 -16.40 -11.91 -12.26
CA LYS A 311 -15.89 -12.57 -13.46
C LYS A 311 -16.84 -12.29 -14.62
N ASN A 312 -16.32 -11.61 -15.64
CA ASN A 312 -17.07 -11.26 -16.84
C ASN A 312 -17.09 -12.43 -17.82
N ASN A 313 -18.09 -13.32 -17.77
CA ASN A 313 -18.35 -14.28 -18.86
C ASN A 313 -19.48 -13.79 -19.79
N GLY A 314 -19.82 -12.50 -19.71
CA GLY A 314 -20.82 -11.85 -20.52
C GLY A 314 -20.32 -11.54 -21.94
N LYS A 315 -21.10 -10.73 -22.66
CA LYS A 315 -20.77 -10.32 -24.05
C LYS A 315 -20.21 -8.91 -24.17
N VAL A 316 -20.31 -8.11 -23.11
CA VAL A 316 -19.87 -6.70 -23.12
C VAL A 316 -18.78 -6.49 -22.07
N ALA A 317 -17.88 -5.54 -22.34
CA ALA A 317 -16.87 -5.12 -21.38
C ALA A 317 -17.52 -4.34 -20.23
N LEU A 318 -17.03 -4.57 -19.02
CA LEU A 318 -17.46 -3.86 -17.80
C LEU A 318 -16.57 -2.66 -17.52
N ASN A 319 -17.13 -1.65 -16.84
CA ASN A 319 -16.33 -0.64 -16.16
C ASN A 319 -16.24 -0.96 -14.67
N ALA A 320 -15.08 -1.41 -14.21
CA ALA A 320 -14.83 -1.78 -12.82
C ALA A 320 -15.01 -0.59 -11.86
N ARG A 321 -14.58 0.62 -12.26
CA ARG A 321 -14.70 1.86 -11.46
C ARG A 321 -16.16 2.25 -11.22
N GLN A 322 -17.06 1.88 -12.14
CA GLN A 322 -18.48 2.18 -12.01
C GLN A 322 -19.25 1.12 -11.22
N THR A 323 -18.59 0.08 -10.71
CA THR A 323 -19.24 -0.90 -9.83
C THR A 323 -19.85 -0.17 -8.64
N ALA A 324 -21.16 -0.27 -8.50
CA ALA A 324 -21.88 0.48 -7.48
C ALA A 324 -22.56 -0.45 -6.48
N GLY A 325 -22.74 0.06 -5.26
CA GLY A 325 -23.36 -0.67 -4.17
C GLY A 325 -24.48 0.10 -3.50
N ASN A 326 -25.47 -0.62 -2.98
CA ASN A 326 -26.44 -0.11 -2.02
C ASN A 326 -26.55 -1.05 -0.83
N LEU A 327 -26.38 -0.51 0.39
CA LEU A 327 -26.76 -1.21 1.61
C LEU A 327 -28.23 -0.95 1.89
N VAL A 328 -28.97 -2.02 2.19
CA VAL A 328 -30.38 -1.96 2.54
C VAL A 328 -30.56 -2.54 3.94
N PHE A 329 -31.08 -1.74 4.85
CA PHE A 329 -31.42 -2.13 6.22
C PHE A 329 -32.91 -2.42 6.32
N ASN A 330 -33.27 -3.63 6.74
CA ASN A 330 -34.68 -4.08 6.90
C ASN A 330 -35.58 -3.74 5.69
N ASP A 331 -35.06 -3.90 4.47
CA ASP A 331 -35.80 -3.63 3.23
C ASP A 331 -36.38 -2.20 3.08
N GLN A 332 -35.93 -1.23 3.90
CA GLN A 332 -36.52 0.10 3.96
C GLN A 332 -35.51 1.23 3.81
N LEU A 333 -34.43 1.23 4.61
CA LEU A 333 -33.41 2.27 4.50
C LEU A 333 -32.35 1.85 3.50
N LYS A 334 -32.15 2.66 2.47
CA LYS A 334 -31.14 2.44 1.44
C LYS A 334 -30.02 3.47 1.59
N LEU A 335 -28.81 2.99 1.87
CA LEU A 335 -27.59 3.78 1.79
C LEU A 335 -26.87 3.45 0.49
N MET A 336 -26.63 4.47 -0.32
CA MET A 336 -25.82 4.33 -1.52
C MET A 336 -24.34 4.44 -1.13
N HIS A 337 -23.47 3.67 -1.78
CA HIS A 337 -22.05 3.99 -1.72
C HIS A 337 -21.84 5.36 -2.39
N GLU A 338 -21.03 6.23 -1.78
CA GLU A 338 -20.76 7.58 -2.30
C GLU A 338 -19.42 7.67 -3.05
N GLY A 339 -18.69 6.55 -3.18
CA GLY A 339 -17.35 6.51 -3.78
C GLY A 339 -16.29 7.34 -3.04
N MET A 340 -16.65 7.99 -1.92
CA MET A 340 -15.83 8.96 -1.22
C MET A 340 -14.53 8.34 -0.69
N VAL A 341 -14.62 7.13 -0.16
CA VAL A 341 -13.52 6.45 0.55
C VAL A 341 -12.98 5.25 -0.21
N GLU A 342 -13.46 4.97 -1.41
CA GLU A 342 -13.00 3.83 -2.20
C GLU A 342 -11.70 4.15 -2.93
N VAL A 343 -10.83 3.14 -3.05
CA VAL A 343 -9.65 3.24 -3.92
C VAL A 343 -10.09 2.94 -5.34
N GLU A 344 -9.80 3.88 -6.24
CA GLU A 344 -10.12 3.69 -7.65
C GLU A 344 -9.27 2.53 -8.23
N PRO A 345 -9.84 1.72 -9.14
CA PRO A 345 -9.03 0.70 -9.80
C PRO A 345 -7.94 1.39 -10.63
N ALA A 346 -6.80 0.71 -10.78
CA ALA A 346 -5.78 1.15 -11.73
C ALA A 346 -6.41 1.29 -13.13
N LYS A 347 -5.99 2.28 -13.91
CA LYS A 347 -6.66 2.64 -15.16
C LYS A 347 -6.62 1.51 -16.21
N ASP A 348 -5.54 0.75 -16.24
CA ASP A 348 -5.37 -0.46 -17.05
C ASP A 348 -6.31 -1.60 -16.65
N LYS A 349 -6.96 -1.49 -15.49
CA LYS A 349 -7.96 -2.43 -14.95
C LYS A 349 -9.36 -1.83 -14.85
N GLU A 350 -9.55 -0.60 -15.35
CA GLU A 350 -10.86 0.04 -15.34
C GLU A 350 -11.83 -0.65 -16.30
N VAL A 351 -11.35 -1.07 -17.47
CA VAL A 351 -12.14 -1.84 -18.44
C VAL A 351 -11.84 -3.32 -18.28
N VAL A 352 -12.91 -4.12 -18.12
CA VAL A 352 -12.81 -5.58 -17.94
C VAL A 352 -13.53 -6.29 -19.07
N GLU A 353 -12.74 -6.82 -20.00
CA GLU A 353 -13.22 -7.52 -21.19
C GLU A 353 -13.85 -8.88 -20.86
N PRO A 354 -14.70 -9.44 -21.75
CA PRO A 354 -15.17 -10.81 -21.63
C PRO A 354 -14.02 -11.81 -21.42
N GLY A 355 -14.21 -12.73 -20.48
CA GLY A 355 -13.23 -13.71 -20.01
C GLY A 355 -12.33 -13.22 -18.86
N GLN A 356 -12.33 -11.92 -18.54
CA GLN A 356 -11.52 -11.36 -17.46
C GLN A 356 -12.28 -11.28 -16.13
N GLU A 357 -11.55 -11.04 -15.05
CA GLU A 357 -12.09 -10.84 -13.70
C GLU A 357 -11.44 -9.64 -13.01
N TYR A 358 -12.16 -9.05 -12.07
CA TYR A 358 -11.65 -8.00 -11.20
C TYR A 358 -12.20 -8.14 -9.77
N THR A 359 -11.48 -7.54 -8.82
CA THR A 359 -11.94 -7.37 -7.44
C THR A 359 -12.08 -5.89 -7.14
N TYR A 360 -13.16 -5.53 -6.44
CA TYR A 360 -13.48 -4.17 -6.03
C TYR A 360 -13.96 -4.15 -4.58
N HIS A 361 -13.60 -3.10 -3.84
CA HIS A 361 -13.98 -2.91 -2.44
C HIS A 361 -15.02 -1.80 -2.35
N LEU A 362 -16.29 -2.18 -2.16
CA LEU A 362 -17.39 -1.24 -1.97
C LEU A 362 -17.41 -0.76 -0.52
N ALA A 363 -17.31 0.55 -0.32
CA ALA A 363 -17.23 1.14 1.01
C ALA A 363 -18.40 2.08 1.29
N PHE A 364 -19.03 1.89 2.45
CA PHE A 364 -20.19 2.65 2.90
C PHE A 364 -19.87 3.33 4.22
N VAL A 365 -19.95 4.66 4.23
CA VAL A 365 -19.70 5.49 5.41
C VAL A 365 -21.04 5.96 5.96
N TYR A 366 -21.28 5.76 7.25
CA TYR A 366 -22.49 6.23 7.92
C TYR A 366 -22.24 6.56 9.38
N SER A 367 -23.20 7.26 9.98
CA SER A 367 -23.07 7.76 11.35
C SER A 367 -23.13 6.62 12.36
N LYS A 368 -22.47 6.78 13.52
CA LYS A 368 -22.56 5.79 14.59
C LYS A 368 -23.98 5.67 15.15
N ASP A 369 -24.73 6.77 15.16
CA ASP A 369 -26.14 6.78 15.55
C ASP A 369 -26.99 5.88 14.63
N ASP A 370 -26.80 5.99 13.31
CA ASP A 370 -27.49 5.12 12.34
C ASP A 370 -27.05 3.66 12.52
N TYR A 371 -25.75 3.41 12.74
CA TYR A 371 -25.26 2.08 13.05
C TYR A 371 -25.97 1.50 14.29
N ASP A 372 -26.01 2.23 15.40
CA ASP A 372 -26.61 1.74 16.64
C ASP A 372 -28.12 1.50 16.51
N LEU A 373 -28.81 2.27 15.66
CA LEU A 373 -30.23 2.09 15.37
C LEU A 373 -30.52 0.84 14.52
N TYR A 374 -29.59 0.43 13.67
CA TYR A 374 -29.79 -0.61 12.66
C TYR A 374 -28.90 -1.85 12.83
N LYS A 375 -27.97 -1.88 13.78
CA LYS A 375 -27.00 -2.99 13.94
C LYS A 375 -27.63 -4.36 14.14
N ASP A 376 -28.82 -4.44 14.74
CA ASP A 376 -29.53 -5.70 15.02
C ASP A 376 -30.57 -6.07 13.96
N ARG A 377 -30.57 -5.34 12.84
CA ARG A 377 -31.48 -5.55 11.73
C ARG A 377 -30.81 -6.37 10.63
N SER A 378 -31.65 -6.91 9.74
CA SER A 378 -31.18 -7.53 8.51
C SER A 378 -30.47 -6.50 7.63
N LEU A 379 -29.36 -6.92 7.03
CA LEU A 379 -28.52 -6.08 6.20
C LEU A 379 -28.22 -6.79 4.88
N THR A 380 -28.59 -6.14 3.79
CA THR A 380 -28.45 -6.66 2.44
C THR A 380 -27.59 -5.73 1.61
N LEU A 381 -26.70 -6.30 0.79
CA LEU A 381 -25.90 -5.56 -0.18
C LEU A 381 -26.43 -5.83 -1.59
N ASN A 382 -26.83 -4.77 -2.29
CA ASN A 382 -27.15 -4.83 -3.71
C ASN A 382 -25.99 -4.28 -4.53
N VAL A 383 -25.52 -5.04 -5.51
CA VAL A 383 -24.43 -4.64 -6.40
C VAL A 383 -24.99 -4.32 -7.78
N ASN A 384 -24.53 -3.22 -8.37
CA ASN A 384 -24.86 -2.83 -9.72
C ASN A 384 -23.61 -2.82 -10.61
N LEU A 385 -23.75 -3.39 -11.80
CA LEU A 385 -22.70 -3.43 -12.82
C LEU A 385 -23.04 -2.50 -13.98
N TYR A 386 -22.01 -1.91 -14.56
CA TYR A 386 -22.11 -1.01 -15.70
C TYR A 386 -21.16 -1.47 -16.81
N ASP A 387 -21.57 -1.26 -18.06
CA ASP A 387 -20.67 -1.45 -19.18
C ASP A 387 -19.65 -0.30 -19.30
N LYS A 388 -18.68 -0.48 -20.19
CA LYS A 388 -17.65 0.53 -20.50
C LYS A 388 -18.20 1.88 -20.96
N ASP A 389 -19.45 1.93 -21.42
CA ASP A 389 -20.13 3.13 -21.92
C ASP A 389 -21.12 3.70 -20.87
N PHE A 390 -20.93 3.34 -19.59
CA PHE A 390 -21.69 3.81 -18.42
C PHE A 390 -23.16 3.42 -18.42
N LYS A 391 -23.56 2.43 -19.22
CA LYS A 391 -24.93 1.92 -19.21
C LYS A 391 -25.07 0.88 -18.10
N SER A 392 -26.08 1.07 -17.26
CA SER A 392 -26.45 0.09 -16.23
C SER A 392 -26.83 -1.24 -16.88
N LEU A 393 -26.16 -2.31 -16.48
CA LEU A 393 -26.44 -3.68 -16.91
C LEU A 393 -27.43 -4.38 -15.97
N THR A 394 -27.44 -3.97 -14.72
CA THR A 394 -28.28 -4.51 -13.64
C THR A 394 -29.34 -3.50 -13.22
N LYS A 395 -30.44 -3.99 -12.67
CA LYS A 395 -31.41 -3.24 -11.86
C LYS A 395 -31.20 -3.54 -10.38
N SER A 396 -31.73 -2.66 -9.53
CA SER A 396 -31.69 -2.87 -8.07
C SER A 396 -32.35 -4.20 -7.71
N GLY A 397 -31.60 -5.10 -7.06
CA GLY A 397 -32.06 -6.42 -6.64
C GLY A 397 -31.69 -7.57 -7.58
N ASP A 398 -31.09 -7.29 -8.75
CA ASP A 398 -30.62 -8.36 -9.64
C ASP A 398 -29.44 -9.14 -9.05
N ILE A 399 -28.59 -8.44 -8.29
CA ILE A 399 -27.42 -9.00 -7.61
C ILE A 399 -27.47 -8.58 -6.15
N THR A 400 -27.79 -9.53 -5.28
CA THR A 400 -28.10 -9.28 -3.87
C THR A 400 -27.37 -10.29 -2.99
N PHE A 401 -26.71 -9.81 -1.95
CA PHE A 401 -26.04 -10.59 -0.93
C PHE A 401 -26.60 -10.30 0.45
N GLN A 402 -26.74 -11.33 1.29
CA GLN A 402 -27.22 -11.17 2.66
C GLN A 402 -26.02 -11.08 3.62
N LEU A 403 -25.73 -9.90 4.15
CA LEU A 403 -24.57 -9.69 5.02
C LEU A 403 -24.86 -10.12 6.46
N LYS A 404 -26.02 -9.72 6.99
CA LYS A 404 -26.51 -10.09 8.33
C LYS A 404 -28.00 -10.40 8.24
N LYS A 405 -28.43 -11.46 8.93
CA LYS A 405 -29.84 -11.85 9.03
C LYS A 405 -30.46 -11.34 10.31
#